data_AF-A0A151GYY2-F1
#
_entry.id   AF-A0A151GYY2-F1
#
_cell.length_a   1.000
_cell.length_b   1.000
_cell.length_c   1.000
_cell.angle_alpha   90.00
_cell.angle_beta   90.00
_cell.angle_gamma   90.00
#
_symmetry.space_group_name_H-M   'P 1'
#
loop_
_entity.id
_entity.type
_entity.pdbx_description
1 polymer ?
#
loop_
_entity_poly.entity_id
_entity_poly.type
_entity_poly.pdbx_seq_one_letter_code
_entity_poly.pdbx_strand_id
1 'polypeptide(L)'
;MGVSALRSEAGALEETLANKELYVELGVAERLAQSPSLNPPDSHLLQWRDQAIRSYSRHERSRRERAATLRAQADIWERRLASGDLLQEDPDGGSSSRETAPQPASESDTTQGRR
;
A
#
# COMPACT_ATOMS: atom_id res chain seq x y z
N MET A 1 11.10 2.15 -2.43
CA MET A 1 10.95 1.14 -1.34
C MET A 1 12.20 0.25 -1.33
N GLY A 2 12.88 0.08 -0.20
CA GLY A 2 14.13 -0.70 -0.11
C GLY A 2 13.90 -2.21 0.09
N VAL A 3 14.92 -3.03 -0.20
CA VAL A 3 14.90 -4.50 -0.02
C VAL A 3 14.51 -4.92 1.40
N SER A 4 14.96 -4.16 2.41
CA SER A 4 14.61 -4.39 3.81
C SER A 4 13.11 -4.24 4.07
N ALA A 5 12.45 -3.25 3.46
CA ALA A 5 11.01 -3.05 3.59
C ALA A 5 10.21 -4.19 2.94
N LEU A 6 10.63 -4.64 1.74
CA LEU A 6 9.99 -5.78 1.05
C LEU A 6 10.11 -7.07 1.86
N ARG A 7 11.28 -7.33 2.46
CA ARG A 7 11.50 -8.49 3.33
C ARG A 7 10.70 -8.41 4.63
N SER A 8 10.62 -7.23 5.24
CA SER A 8 9.82 -7.03 6.45
C SER A 8 8.34 -7.28 6.19
N GLU A 9 7.80 -6.79 5.07
CA GLU A 9 6.39 -7.00 4.71
C GLU A 9 6.10 -8.47 4.36
N ALA A 10 7.00 -9.15 3.62
CA ALA A 10 6.88 -10.58 3.36
C ALA A 10 6.93 -11.41 4.66
N GLY A 11 7.84 -11.06 5.59
CA GLY A 11 7.95 -11.72 6.90
C GLY A 11 6.70 -11.56 7.75
N ALA A 12 6.15 -10.34 7.85
CA ALA A 12 4.92 -10.08 8.60
C ALA A 12 3.72 -10.84 8.03
N LEU A 13 3.61 -10.94 6.71
CA LEU A 13 2.57 -11.75 6.04
C LEU A 13 2.72 -13.23 6.36
N GLU A 14 3.95 -13.74 6.44
CA GLU A 14 4.20 -15.14 6.73
C GLU A 14 4.00 -15.51 8.19
N GLU A 15 4.38 -14.63 9.12
CA GLU A 15 4.13 -14.82 10.54
C GLU A 15 2.62 -14.89 10.83
N THR A 16 1.84 -14.00 10.20
CA THR A 16 0.37 -14.04 10.29
C THR A 16 -0.26 -15.23 9.58
N LEU A 17 0.38 -15.80 8.56
CA LEU A 17 -0.02 -17.06 7.93
C LEU A 17 0.42 -18.30 8.72
N ALA A 18 1.53 -18.21 9.45
CA ALA A 18 2.04 -19.30 10.28
C ALA A 18 1.16 -19.50 11.52
N ASN A 19 0.56 -18.42 12.02
CA ASN A 19 -0.26 -18.45 13.22
C ASN A 19 -1.72 -18.02 12.95
N LYS A 20 -2.53 -19.00 12.54
CA LYS A 20 -3.99 -18.84 12.36
C LYS A 20 -4.69 -18.36 13.63
N GLU A 21 -4.28 -18.83 14.80
CA GLU A 21 -4.90 -18.45 16.08
C GLU A 21 -4.67 -16.99 16.40
N LEU A 22 -3.44 -16.49 16.23
CA LEU A 22 -3.12 -15.08 16.40
C LEU A 22 -3.93 -14.19 15.45
N TYR A 23 -4.12 -14.60 14.19
CA TYR A 23 -4.98 -13.86 13.25
C TYR A 23 -6.44 -13.80 13.72
N VAL A 24 -6.95 -14.91 14.26
CA VAL A 24 -8.32 -14.99 14.77
C VAL A 24 -8.48 -14.13 16.02
N GLU A 25 -7.54 -14.18 16.95
CA GLU A 25 -7.53 -13.37 18.17
C GLU A 25 -7.45 -11.88 17.87
N LEU A 26 -6.60 -11.46 16.92
CA LEU A 26 -6.51 -10.07 16.49
C LEU A 26 -7.84 -9.58 15.92
N GLY A 27 -8.47 -10.38 15.05
CA GLY A 27 -9.78 -10.04 14.48
C GLY A 27 -10.89 -9.93 15.54
N VAL A 28 -10.84 -10.75 16.59
CA VAL A 28 -11.78 -10.65 17.73
C VAL A 28 -11.46 -9.41 18.57
N ALA A 29 -10.20 -9.11 18.85
CA ALA A 29 -9.78 -7.94 19.61
C ALA A 29 -10.15 -6.62 18.90
N GLU A 30 -9.99 -6.54 17.59
CA GLU A 30 -10.42 -5.38 16.78
C GLU A 30 -11.94 -5.16 16.85
N ARG A 31 -12.71 -6.25 16.74
CA ARG A 31 -14.18 -6.19 16.91
C ARG A 31 -14.58 -5.76 18.31
N LEU A 32 -13.86 -6.23 19.33
CA LEU A 32 -14.07 -5.84 20.71
C LEU A 32 -13.78 -4.35 20.93
N ALA A 33 -12.68 -3.84 20.38
CA ALA A 33 -12.31 -2.42 20.46
C ALA A 33 -13.32 -1.50 19.75
N GLN A 34 -13.96 -1.99 18.69
CA GLN A 34 -15.03 -1.28 17.96
C GLN A 34 -16.42 -1.50 18.58
N SER A 35 -16.55 -2.40 19.55
CA SER A 35 -17.83 -2.72 20.16
C SER A 35 -18.22 -1.64 21.15
N PRO A 36 -19.49 -1.16 21.14
CA PRO A 36 -19.99 -0.24 22.15
C PRO A 36 -20.14 -0.89 23.53
N SER A 37 -20.12 -2.23 23.61
CA SER A 37 -20.14 -2.97 24.88
C SER A 37 -18.73 -3.41 25.27
N LEU A 38 -18.27 -3.02 26.47
CA LEU A 38 -17.00 -3.53 27.02
C LEU A 38 -17.02 -5.04 27.28
N ASN A 39 -18.20 -5.64 27.43
CA ASN A 39 -18.35 -7.07 27.67
C ASN A 39 -19.47 -7.64 26.79
N PRO A 40 -19.16 -7.98 25.52
CA PRO A 40 -20.12 -8.58 24.63
C PRO A 40 -20.46 -10.01 25.10
N PRO A 41 -21.69 -10.50 24.83
CA PRO A 41 -22.07 -11.87 25.15
C PRO A 41 -21.24 -12.89 24.37
N ASP A 42 -21.03 -14.07 24.95
CA ASP A 42 -20.21 -15.15 24.37
C ASP A 42 -20.63 -15.56 22.96
N SER A 43 -21.93 -15.44 22.64
CA SER A 43 -22.44 -15.69 21.29
C SER A 43 -21.87 -14.74 20.24
N HIS A 44 -21.61 -13.48 20.59
CA HIS A 44 -20.96 -12.52 19.71
C HIS A 44 -19.47 -12.82 19.55
N LEU A 45 -18.78 -13.21 20.62
CA LEU A 45 -17.38 -13.63 20.55
C LEU A 45 -17.20 -14.84 19.63
N LEU A 46 -18.09 -15.83 19.73
CA LEU A 46 -18.12 -17.00 18.84
C LEU A 46 -18.35 -16.60 17.38
N GLN A 47 -19.30 -15.70 17.12
CA GLN A 47 -19.54 -15.22 15.76
C GLN A 47 -18.35 -14.46 15.17
N TRP A 48 -17.71 -13.59 15.95
CA TRP A 48 -16.53 -12.86 15.50
C TRP A 48 -15.35 -13.79 15.21
N ARG A 49 -15.16 -14.81 16.08
CA ARG A 49 -14.16 -15.86 15.88
C ARG A 49 -14.40 -16.62 14.58
N ASP A 50 -15.63 -17.07 14.35
CA ASP A 50 -16.01 -17.78 13.12
C ASP A 50 -15.82 -16.92 11.87
N GLN A 51 -16.15 -15.63 11.96
CA GLN A 51 -15.94 -14.71 10.86
C GLN A 51 -14.45 -14.49 10.57
N ALA A 52 -13.63 -14.36 11.61
CA ALA A 52 -12.17 -14.24 11.46
C ALA A 52 -11.57 -15.49 10.82
N ILE A 53 -12.01 -16.70 11.23
CA ILE A 53 -11.58 -17.97 10.62
C ILE A 53 -11.95 -18.02 9.13
N ARG A 54 -13.20 -17.65 8.77
CA ARG A 54 -13.63 -17.63 7.36
C ARG A 54 -12.84 -16.60 6.55
N SER A 55 -12.56 -15.45 7.13
CA SER A 55 -11.74 -14.40 6.49
C SER A 55 -10.31 -14.88 6.27
N TYR A 56 -9.69 -15.55 7.27
CA TYR A 56 -8.37 -16.15 7.14
C TYR A 56 -8.32 -17.12 5.96
N SER A 57 -9.21 -18.11 5.93
CA SER A 57 -9.24 -19.12 4.87
C SER A 57 -9.44 -18.53 3.48
N ARG A 58 -10.24 -17.46 3.36
CA ARG A 58 -10.48 -16.79 2.08
C ARG A 58 -9.26 -16.05 1.54
N HIS A 59 -8.45 -15.46 2.41
CA HIS A 59 -7.31 -14.61 2.02
C HIS A 59 -5.96 -15.30 2.18
N GLU A 60 -5.91 -16.52 2.72
CA GLU A 60 -4.67 -17.27 2.94
C GLU A 60 -3.87 -17.42 1.64
N ARG A 61 -4.54 -17.82 0.56
CA ARG A 61 -3.92 -18.02 -0.76
C ARG A 61 -3.33 -16.73 -1.32
N SER A 62 -4.12 -15.66 -1.35
CA SER A 62 -3.68 -14.38 -1.91
C SER A 62 -2.56 -13.74 -1.10
N ARG A 63 -2.55 -13.92 0.24
CA ARG A 63 -1.43 -13.48 1.09
C ARG A 63 -0.16 -14.28 0.84
N ARG A 64 -0.24 -15.61 0.64
CA ARG A 64 0.92 -16.43 0.24
C ARG A 64 1.48 -15.97 -1.11
N GLU A 65 0.61 -15.74 -2.10
CA GLU A 65 1.01 -15.25 -3.42
C GLU A 65 1.68 -13.87 -3.33
N ARG A 66 1.14 -12.97 -2.51
CA ARG A 66 1.73 -11.65 -2.26
C ARG A 66 3.09 -11.76 -1.58
N ALA A 67 3.24 -12.61 -0.56
CA ALA A 67 4.53 -12.84 0.10
C ALA A 67 5.58 -13.38 -0.88
N ALA A 68 5.21 -14.36 -1.72
CA ALA A 68 6.08 -14.89 -2.78
C ALA A 68 6.47 -13.80 -3.80
N THR A 69 5.53 -12.93 -4.16
CA THR A 69 5.78 -11.80 -5.08
C THR A 69 6.76 -10.80 -4.48
N LEU A 70 6.59 -10.42 -3.21
CA LEU A 70 7.50 -9.51 -2.51
C LEU A 70 8.92 -10.10 -2.39
N ARG A 71 9.03 -11.41 -2.13
CA ARG A 71 10.31 -12.12 -2.13
C ARG A 71 10.99 -12.09 -3.49
N ALA A 72 10.26 -12.42 -4.55
CA ALA A 72 10.80 -12.36 -5.91
C ALA A 72 11.27 -10.95 -6.27
N GLN A 73 10.54 -9.91 -5.87
CA GLN A 73 10.97 -8.52 -6.04
C GLN A 73 12.26 -8.24 -5.26
N ALA A 74 12.34 -8.64 -3.99
CA ALA A 74 13.55 -8.47 -3.18
C ALA A 74 14.77 -9.15 -3.83
N ASP A 75 14.61 -10.37 -4.35
CA ASP A 75 15.69 -11.11 -5.03
C ASP A 75 16.15 -10.40 -6.31
N ILE A 76 15.22 -9.82 -7.08
CA ILE A 76 15.55 -9.02 -8.28
C ILE A 76 16.37 -7.80 -7.88
N TRP A 77 15.96 -7.08 -6.83
CA TRP A 77 16.68 -5.92 -6.33
C TRP A 77 18.07 -6.27 -5.79
N GLU A 78 18.23 -7.37 -5.06
CA GLU A 78 19.54 -7.83 -4.60
C GLU A 78 20.47 -8.20 -5.76
N ARG A 79 19.95 -8.88 -6.79
CA ARG A 79 20.74 -9.20 -7.99
C ARG A 79 21.19 -7.94 -8.72
N ARG A 80 20.32 -6.93 -8.84
CA ARG A 80 20.66 -5.63 -9.46
C ARG A 80 21.74 -4.88 -8.69
N LEU A 81 21.65 -4.87 -7.36
CA LEU A 81 22.70 -4.29 -6.51
C LEU A 81 24.03 -5.05 -6.64
N ALA A 82 23.98 -6.38 -6.66
CA ALA A 82 25.17 -7.22 -6.80
C ALA A 82 25.83 -7.13 -8.18
N SER A 83 25.05 -6.91 -9.25
CA SER A 83 25.57 -6.76 -10.60
C SER A 83 26.14 -5.35 -10.89
N GLY A 84 26.04 -4.42 -9.95
CA GLY A 84 26.45 -3.02 -10.15
C GLY A 84 25.57 -2.27 -11.15
N ASP A 85 24.41 -2.84 -11.50
CA ASP A 85 23.49 -2.32 -12.50
C ASP A 85 22.52 -1.34 -11.82
N LEU A 86 23.09 -0.23 -11.33
CA LEU A 86 22.34 0.95 -10.88
C LEU A 86 21.97 1.79 -12.12
N LEU A 87 21.25 1.21 -13.09
CA LEU A 87 20.61 2.03 -14.10
C LEU A 87 19.30 2.56 -13.51
N GLN A 88 19.30 3.87 -13.28
CA GLN A 88 18.17 4.72 -12.92
C GLN A 88 16.84 4.20 -13.45
N GLU A 89 15.83 4.11 -12.58
CA GLU A 89 14.50 4.66 -12.84
C GLU A 89 13.91 5.07 -11.48
N ASP A 90 14.15 6.32 -11.08
CA ASP A 90 13.25 7.04 -10.20
C ASP A 90 11.98 7.36 -11.00
N PRO A 91 10.78 6.89 -10.62
CA PRO A 91 9.55 7.33 -11.26
C PRO A 91 9.03 8.58 -10.54
N ASP A 92 9.81 9.65 -10.52
CA ASP A 92 9.33 10.97 -10.06
C ASP A 92 10.11 12.07 -10.78
N GLY A 93 9.61 12.49 -11.95
CA GLY A 93 10.29 13.50 -12.76
C GLY A 93 9.65 13.84 -14.10
N GLY A 94 8.34 14.11 -14.10
CA GLY A 94 7.56 14.87 -15.08
C GLY A 94 8.03 15.02 -16.55
N SER A 95 7.18 14.56 -17.48
CA SER A 95 6.95 15.32 -18.72
C SER A 95 5.57 14.97 -19.30
N SER A 96 4.51 15.51 -18.70
CA SER A 96 3.26 15.70 -19.41
C SER A 96 3.47 16.87 -20.38
N SER A 97 3.88 16.55 -21.61
CA SER A 97 3.92 17.47 -22.73
C SER A 97 2.58 18.20 -22.87
N ARG A 98 2.54 19.46 -22.43
CA ARG A 98 1.62 20.45 -22.96
C ARG A 98 2.43 21.69 -23.32
N GLU A 99 3.21 21.52 -24.37
CA GLU A 99 3.91 22.60 -25.04
C GLU A 99 2.90 23.49 -25.78
N THR A 100 3.04 24.80 -25.52
CA THR A 100 2.64 25.96 -26.33
C THR A 100 1.16 26.31 -26.55
N ALA A 101 0.76 27.44 -25.96
CA ALA A 101 0.73 28.69 -26.74
C ALA A 101 1.06 29.91 -25.85
N PRO A 102 1.76 30.94 -26.37
CA PRO A 102 2.30 32.05 -25.59
C PRO A 102 1.28 33.18 -25.41
N GLN A 103 1.28 33.81 -24.24
CA GLN A 103 0.72 35.15 -24.07
C GLN A 103 1.73 36.18 -24.61
N PRO A 104 1.33 37.10 -25.50
CA PRO A 104 2.03 38.36 -25.65
C PRO A 104 1.46 39.37 -24.65
N ALA A 105 2.34 39.87 -23.80
CA ALA A 105 2.11 41.04 -22.97
C ALA A 105 2.18 42.31 -23.82
N SER A 106 1.29 43.24 -23.50
CA SER A 106 1.49 44.69 -23.43
C SER A 106 2.42 45.38 -24.45
N GLU A 107 1.80 46.13 -25.36
CA GLU A 107 2.32 47.39 -25.89
C GLU A 107 1.14 48.38 -25.86
N SER A 108 1.12 49.37 -24.96
CA SER A 108 1.73 50.71 -25.10
C SER A 108 0.67 51.77 -25.41
N ASP A 109 0.36 52.51 -24.35
CA ASP A 109 -0.01 53.93 -24.18
C ASP A 109 -0.38 54.85 -25.38
N THR A 110 -1.31 55.75 -25.04
CA THR A 110 -1.56 57.14 -25.51
C THR A 110 -2.38 57.42 -26.79
N THR A 111 -3.58 58.00 -26.62
CA THR A 111 -3.95 59.37 -27.09
C THR A 111 -5.48 59.54 -27.32
N GLN A 112 -6.13 60.17 -26.33
CA GLN A 112 -7.08 61.29 -26.41
C GLN A 112 -7.63 61.73 -27.80
N GLY A 113 -8.96 61.88 -27.95
CA GLY A 113 -9.51 62.81 -28.96
C GLY A 113 -10.95 62.64 -29.46
N ARG A 114 -11.92 63.23 -28.73
CA ARG A 114 -12.99 64.14 -29.23
C ARG A 114 -13.57 63.93 -30.65
N ARG A 115 -14.86 63.59 -30.76
CA ARG A 115 -16.00 64.45 -31.17
C ARG A 115 -17.29 63.65 -31.26
#